data_AF-A0A563U8U1-F1
#
_entry.id   AF-A0A563U8U1-F1
#
_cell.length_a   1.000
_cell.length_b   1.000
_cell.length_c   1.000
_cell.angle_alpha   90.00
_cell.angle_beta   90.00
_cell.angle_gamma   90.00
#
_symmetry.space_group_name_H-M   'P 1'
#
loop_
_entity.id
_entity.type
_entity.pdbx_description
1 polymer ?
#
loop_
_entity_poly.entity_id
_entity_poly.type
_entity_poly.pdbx_seq_one_letter_code
_entity_poly.pdbx_strand_id
1 'polypeptide(L)'
;MANVPFVRGKIVWWYTIPQILLMLLLLWGFSQFATDGLDFIYAFIAYWAILYLLRWIIATEHRKGIAALKKNKYERALDHFNKSVAYFEHNAWIDKYRYITMFSSSRMGYREMGLCNIAFTLSQIGRGAEAKELYRKILSEYPDNGIAIASLKMMAAI
;
A
#
# COMPACT_ATOMS: atom_id res chain seq x y z
N MET A 1 -17.52 -12.20 -4.82
CA MET A 1 -16.23 -11.53 -4.52
C MET A 1 -15.38 -12.52 -3.76
N ALA A 2 -14.15 -12.80 -4.21
CA ALA A 2 -13.24 -13.60 -3.39
C ALA A 2 -12.96 -12.82 -2.10
N ASN A 3 -13.28 -13.39 -0.93
CA ASN A 3 -12.88 -12.85 0.36
C ASN A 3 -11.39 -13.12 0.54
N VAL A 4 -10.58 -12.27 -0.07
CA VAL A 4 -9.13 -12.31 0.04
C VAL A 4 -8.77 -11.94 1.49
N PRO A 5 -8.01 -12.77 2.23
CA PRO A 5 -7.59 -12.43 3.58
C PRO A 5 -6.81 -11.10 3.55
N PHE A 6 -7.39 -10.06 4.16
CA PHE A 6 -6.80 -8.73 4.26
C PHE A 6 -6.38 -8.49 5.71
N VAL A 7 -5.08 -8.52 5.98
CA VAL A 7 -4.55 -8.08 7.27
C VAL A 7 -4.38 -6.57 7.21
N ARG A 8 -5.15 -5.81 8.01
CA ARG A 8 -4.88 -4.38 8.20
C ARG A 8 -3.48 -4.25 8.80
N GLY A 9 -2.57 -3.65 8.05
CA GLY A 9 -1.22 -3.36 8.53
C GLY A 9 -1.27 -2.51 9.80
N LYS A 10 -0.33 -2.74 10.72
CA LYS A 10 -0.20 -1.92 11.94
C LYS A 10 0.02 -0.46 11.56
N ILE A 11 -0.69 0.45 12.21
CA ILE A 11 -0.52 1.90 12.00
C ILE A 11 0.67 2.35 12.83
N VAL A 12 1.53 3.17 12.22
CA VAL A 12 2.61 3.87 12.93
C VAL A 12 2.11 5.28 13.20
N TRP A 13 1.66 5.57 14.42
CA TRP A 13 0.97 6.83 14.73
C TRP A 13 1.81 8.08 14.43
N TRP A 14 3.13 8.03 14.64
CA TRP A 14 3.98 9.19 14.32
C TRP A 14 4.08 9.47 12.81
N TYR A 15 3.69 8.54 11.92
CA TYR A 15 3.57 8.80 10.48
C TYR A 15 2.40 9.73 10.13
N THR A 16 1.49 10.04 11.07
CA THR A 16 0.41 11.00 10.82
C THR A 16 0.85 12.45 11.03
N ILE A 17 2.03 12.69 11.63
CA ILE A 17 2.52 14.05 11.89
C ILE A 17 2.59 14.88 10.60
N PRO A 18 3.17 14.40 9.48
CA PRO A 18 3.16 15.19 8.23
C PRO A 18 1.76 15.47 7.68
N GLN A 19 0.78 14.60 7.93
CA GLN A 19 -0.60 14.83 7.51
C GLN A 19 -1.25 15.96 8.31
N ILE A 20 -1.01 15.99 9.63
CA ILE A 20 -1.49 17.06 10.50
C ILE A 20 -0.84 18.39 10.11
N LEU A 21 0.48 18.39 9.88
CA LEU A 21 1.19 19.58 9.43
C LEU A 21 0.68 20.08 8.08
N LEU A 22 0.44 19.19 7.12
CA LEU A 22 -0.17 19.56 5.84
C LEU A 22 -1.57 20.17 6.03
N MET A 23 -2.41 19.57 6.89
CA MET A 23 -3.75 20.07 7.15
C MET A 23 -3.71 21.48 7.76
N LEU A 24 -2.87 21.69 8.78
CA LEU A 24 -2.71 23.01 9.40
C LEU A 24 -2.16 24.05 8.43
N LEU A 25 -1.21 23.66 7.57
CA LEU A 25 -0.67 24.53 6.53
C LEU A 25 -1.74 24.95 5.50
N LEU A 26 -2.57 24.01 5.06
CA LEU A 26 -3.66 24.29 4.14
C LEU A 26 -4.71 25.21 4.79
N LEU A 27 -5.12 24.93 6.02
CA LEU A 27 -6.06 25.78 6.76
C LEU A 27 -5.53 27.21 6.90
N TRP A 28 -4.28 27.36 7.36
CA TRP A 28 -3.63 28.66 7.49
C TRP A 28 -3.53 29.39 6.14
N GLY A 29 -3.23 28.67 5.05
CA GLY A 29 -3.16 29.25 3.71
C GLY A 29 -4.51 29.76 3.22
N PHE A 30 -5.57 28.95 3.34
CA PHE A 30 -6.91 29.34 2.91
C PHE A 30 -7.53 30.44 3.79
N SER A 31 -7.21 30.49 5.09
CA SER A 31 -7.72 31.53 5.99
C SER A 31 -7.25 32.94 5.63
N GLN A 32 -6.22 33.08 4.78
CA GLN A 32 -5.74 34.40 4.34
C GLN A 32 -6.67 35.07 3.32
N PHE A 33 -7.57 34.32 2.68
CA PHE A 33 -8.39 34.85 1.58
C PHE A 33 -9.81 34.28 1.49
N ALA A 34 -10.10 33.15 2.13
CA ALA A 34 -11.43 32.57 2.14
C ALA A 34 -12.33 33.30 3.14
N THR A 35 -13.59 33.47 2.78
CA THR A 35 -14.63 33.95 3.70
C THR A 35 -14.84 32.98 4.85
N ASP A 36 -15.24 33.50 6.01
CA ASP A 36 -15.47 32.73 7.24
C ASP A 36 -16.19 31.39 6.99
N GLY A 37 -15.53 30.29 7.37
CA GLY A 37 -16.03 28.92 7.26
C GLY A 37 -15.76 28.22 5.93
N LEU A 38 -15.43 28.94 4.85
CA LEU A 38 -15.06 28.34 3.56
C LEU A 38 -13.61 27.86 3.53
N ASP A 39 -12.75 28.42 4.38
CA ASP A 39 -11.36 28.00 4.59
C ASP A 39 -11.25 26.51 4.95
N PHE A 40 -12.10 26.03 5.87
CA PHE A 40 -12.17 24.61 6.23
C PHE A 40 -12.55 23.72 5.04
N ILE A 41 -13.53 24.15 4.24
CA ILE A 41 -13.99 23.39 3.07
C ILE A 41 -12.89 23.30 2.02
N TYR A 42 -12.23 24.41 1.71
CA TYR A 42 -11.13 24.43 0.75
C TYR A 42 -9.93 23.61 1.21
N ALA A 43 -9.55 23.71 2.48
CA ALA A 43 -8.47 22.91 3.05
C ALA A 43 -8.80 21.41 3.00
N PHE A 44 -10.04 21.02 3.32
CA PHE A 44 -10.48 19.62 3.25
C PHE A 44 -10.41 19.08 1.81
N ILE A 45 -10.96 19.82 0.84
CA ILE A 45 -10.94 19.42 -0.57
C ILE A 45 -9.50 19.32 -1.08
N ALA A 46 -8.66 20.32 -0.80
CA ALA A 46 -7.26 20.34 -1.21
C ALA A 46 -6.49 19.17 -0.60
N TYR A 47 -6.67 18.91 0.71
CA TYR A 47 -6.05 17.79 1.40
C TYR A 47 -6.42 16.45 0.76
N TRP A 48 -7.71 16.22 0.52
CA TRP A 48 -8.17 14.99 -0.14
C TRP A 48 -7.66 14.86 -1.57
N ALA A 49 -7.63 15.96 -2.34
CA ALA A 49 -7.08 15.98 -3.68
C ALA A 49 -5.59 15.60 -3.66
N ILE A 50 -4.78 16.20 -2.78
CA ILE A 50 -3.35 15.90 -2.62
C ILE A 50 -3.15 14.42 -2.25
N LEU A 51 -3.84 13.94 -1.21
CA LEU A 51 -3.74 12.54 -0.79
C LEU A 51 -4.09 11.56 -1.91
N TYR A 52 -5.19 11.83 -2.61
CA TYR A 52 -5.67 10.97 -3.67
C TYR A 52 -4.72 11.00 -4.86
N LEU A 53 -4.30 12.18 -5.32
CA LEU A 53 -3.40 12.35 -6.46
C LEU A 53 -2.04 11.68 -6.21
N LEU A 54 -1.42 11.88 -5.04
CA LEU A 54 -0.12 11.26 -4.74
C LEU A 54 -0.20 9.74 -4.79
N ARG A 55 -1.20 9.13 -4.14
CA ARG A 55 -1.39 7.67 -4.18
C ARG A 55 -1.86 7.20 -5.56
N TRP A 56 -2.57 8.04 -6.30
CA TRP A 56 -3.01 7.72 -7.64
C TRP A 56 -1.82 7.63 -8.58
N ILE A 57 -0.91 8.59 -8.55
CA ILE A 57 0.26 8.64 -9.42
C ILE A 57 1.29 7.58 -9.00
N ILE A 58 1.71 7.60 -7.73
CA ILE A 58 2.86 6.81 -7.26
C ILE A 58 2.54 5.31 -7.17
N ALA A 59 1.38 4.96 -6.60
CA ALA A 59 1.00 3.56 -6.41
C ALA A 59 0.13 3.00 -7.55
N THR A 60 0.26 3.53 -8.77
CA THR A 60 -0.58 3.17 -9.93
C THR A 60 -0.64 1.67 -10.17
N GLU A 61 0.51 1.02 -10.36
CA GLU A 61 0.57 -0.41 -10.68
C GLU A 61 0.07 -1.26 -9.51
N HIS A 62 0.38 -0.88 -8.27
CA HIS A 62 -0.15 -1.57 -7.09
C HIS A 62 -1.69 -1.57 -7.07
N ARG A 63 -2.31 -0.41 -7.33
CA ARG A 63 -3.77 -0.28 -7.38
C ARG A 63 -4.38 -1.08 -8.53
N LYS A 64 -3.74 -1.10 -9.70
CA LYS A 64 -4.15 -1.95 -10.83
C LYS A 64 -4.07 -3.43 -10.47
N GLY A 65 -3.02 -3.85 -9.77
CA GLY A 65 -2.87 -5.22 -9.26
C GLY A 65 -4.02 -5.61 -8.32
N ILE A 66 -4.35 -4.76 -7.34
CA ILE A 66 -5.50 -4.98 -6.44
C ILE A 66 -6.82 -5.04 -7.23
N ALA A 67 -7.01 -4.15 -8.21
CA ALA A 67 -8.22 -4.14 -9.04
C ALA A 67 -8.36 -5.40 -9.90
N ALA A 68 -7.25 -5.92 -10.44
CA ALA A 68 -7.21 -7.18 -11.19
C ALA A 68 -7.45 -8.39 -10.28
N LEU A 69 -6.83 -8.40 -9.09
CA LEU A 69 -6.98 -9.45 -8.09
C LEU A 69 -8.43 -9.59 -7.63
N LYS A 70 -9.11 -8.48 -7.34
CA LYS A 70 -10.55 -8.45 -6.98
C LYS A 70 -11.47 -9.01 -8.07
N LYS A 71 -10.99 -9.04 -9.33
CA LYS A 71 -11.68 -9.57 -10.50
C LYS A 71 -11.20 -10.98 -10.86
N ASN A 72 -10.44 -11.65 -9.99
CA ASN A 72 -9.82 -12.96 -10.21
C ASN A 72 -8.96 -13.05 -11.49
N LYS A 73 -8.44 -11.91 -11.98
CA LYS A 73 -7.54 -11.86 -13.14
C LYS A 73 -6.11 -12.03 -12.65
N TYR A 74 -5.77 -13.23 -12.19
CA TYR A 74 -4.55 -13.49 -11.43
C TYR A 74 -3.28 -13.23 -12.23
N GLU A 75 -3.20 -13.62 -13.50
CA GLU A 75 -2.02 -13.37 -14.34
C GLU A 75 -1.78 -11.88 -14.54
N ARG A 76 -2.85 -11.09 -14.72
CA ARG A 76 -2.75 -9.63 -14.80
C ARG A 76 -2.39 -9.00 -13.47
N ALA A 77 -2.94 -9.53 -12.37
CA ALA A 77 -2.59 -9.06 -11.03
C ALA A 77 -1.10 -9.29 -10.76
N LEU A 78 -0.57 -10.46 -11.13
CA LEU A 78 0.84 -10.82 -11.01
C LEU A 78 1.74 -9.85 -11.78
N ASP A 79 1.42 -9.56 -13.05
CA ASP A 79 2.16 -8.57 -13.85
C ASP A 79 2.19 -7.18 -13.19
N HIS A 80 1.03 -6.68 -12.74
CA HIS A 80 0.94 -5.40 -12.05
C HIS A 80 1.69 -5.36 -10.71
N PHE A 81 1.63 -6.44 -9.92
CA PHE A 81 2.37 -6.49 -8.66
C PHE A 81 3.88 -6.60 -8.89
N ASN A 82 4.35 -7.32 -9.90
CA ASN A 82 5.77 -7.34 -10.29
C ASN A 82 6.25 -5.94 -10.66
N LYS A 83 5.49 -5.21 -11.49
CA LYS A 83 5.79 -3.80 -11.82
C LYS A 83 5.78 -2.90 -10.60
N SER A 84 4.83 -3.09 -9.70
CA SER A 84 4.77 -2.36 -8.42
C SER A 84 6.00 -2.62 -7.56
N VAL A 85 6.42 -3.88 -7.41
CA VAL A 85 7.61 -4.24 -6.62
C VAL A 85 8.86 -3.63 -7.23
N ALA A 86 9.04 -3.78 -8.55
CA ALA A 86 10.18 -3.20 -9.26
C ALA A 86 10.25 -1.66 -9.10
N TYR A 87 9.10 -0.97 -9.16
CA TYR A 87 9.06 0.48 -8.97
C TYR A 87 9.53 0.89 -7.57
N PHE A 88 9.03 0.23 -6.52
CA PHE A 88 9.41 0.56 -5.13
C PHE A 88 10.79 0.01 -4.74
N GLU A 89 11.32 -1.00 -5.44
CA GLU A 89 12.73 -1.40 -5.33
C GLU A 89 13.65 -0.34 -5.91
N HIS A 90 13.38 0.11 -7.14
CA HIS A 90 14.17 1.14 -7.80
C HIS A 90 14.07 2.49 -7.06
N ASN A 91 12.90 2.81 -6.52
CA ASN A 91 12.62 4.04 -5.79
C ASN A 91 12.43 3.78 -4.29
N ALA A 92 13.35 3.03 -3.67
CA ALA A 92 13.24 2.61 -2.27
C ALA A 92 13.02 3.78 -1.29
N TRP A 93 13.53 4.97 -1.61
CA TRP A 93 13.33 6.18 -0.80
C TRP A 93 11.86 6.60 -0.75
N ILE A 94 11.07 6.40 -1.81
CA ILE A 94 9.64 6.73 -1.84
C ILE A 94 8.88 5.86 -0.84
N ASP A 95 9.17 4.55 -0.81
CA ASP A 95 8.51 3.64 0.13
C ASP A 95 9.00 3.85 1.58
N LYS A 96 10.30 4.16 1.75
CA LYS A 96 10.90 4.51 3.04
C LYS A 96 10.26 5.76 3.64
N TYR A 97 10.08 6.82 2.84
CA TYR A 97 9.48 8.09 3.26
C TYR A 97 8.02 8.24 2.86
N ARG A 98 7.29 7.13 2.69
CA ARG A 98 5.87 7.09 2.27
C ARG A 98 4.92 7.90 3.12
N TYR A 99 5.27 8.15 4.39
CA TYR A 99 4.51 8.98 5.31
C TYR A 99 4.57 10.48 4.93
N ILE A 100 5.52 10.87 4.08
CA ILE A 100 5.64 12.19 3.45
C ILE A 100 5.21 12.12 1.98
N THR A 101 5.75 11.17 1.19
CA THR A 101 5.55 11.14 -0.27
C THR A 101 4.15 10.69 -0.69
N MET A 102 3.47 9.91 0.14
CA MET A 102 2.12 9.37 -0.12
C MET A 102 1.18 9.52 1.07
N PHE A 103 1.65 10.17 2.14
CA PHE A 103 0.96 10.28 3.42
C PHE A 103 0.36 8.94 3.88
N SER A 104 1.16 7.87 3.80
CA SER A 104 0.77 6.53 4.27
C SER A 104 1.25 6.28 5.69
N SER A 105 0.34 5.91 6.60
CA SER A 105 0.65 5.56 7.99
C SER A 105 0.84 4.06 8.23
N SER A 106 0.74 3.24 7.18
CA SER A 106 0.96 1.79 7.27
C SER A 106 2.40 1.48 7.65
N ARG A 107 2.60 0.56 8.60
CA ARG A 107 3.92 -0.03 8.92
C ARG A 107 4.49 -0.86 7.77
N MET A 108 3.63 -1.58 7.06
CA MET A 108 4.00 -2.37 5.88
C MET A 108 4.22 -1.43 4.69
N GLY A 109 5.39 -1.53 4.05
CA GLY A 109 5.71 -0.81 2.82
C GLY A 109 4.98 -1.37 1.60
N TYR A 110 4.91 -0.61 0.51
CA TYR A 110 4.29 -1.07 -0.73
C TYR A 110 5.07 -2.19 -1.41
N ARG A 111 6.40 -2.21 -1.28
CA ARG A 111 7.21 -3.32 -1.78
C ARG A 111 6.87 -4.61 -1.03
N GLU A 112 6.90 -4.57 0.30
CA GLU A 112 6.55 -5.69 1.17
C GLU A 112 5.13 -6.19 0.86
N MET A 113 4.16 -5.28 0.76
CA MET A 113 2.78 -5.61 0.41
C MET A 113 2.67 -6.22 -1.00
N GLY A 114 3.43 -5.68 -1.97
CA GLY A 114 3.51 -6.18 -3.33
C GLY A 114 4.02 -7.62 -3.39
N LEU A 115 5.09 -7.94 -2.65
CA LEU A 115 5.62 -9.29 -2.55
C LEU A 115 4.60 -10.27 -1.96
N CYS A 116 3.92 -9.89 -0.87
CA CYS A 116 2.83 -10.70 -0.31
C CYS A 116 1.73 -10.95 -1.33
N ASN A 117 1.35 -9.93 -2.10
CA ASN A 117 0.32 -10.06 -3.13
C ASN A 117 0.78 -10.91 -4.32
N ILE A 118 2.05 -10.88 -4.71
CA ILE A 118 2.64 -11.79 -5.71
C ILE A 118 2.53 -13.24 -5.21
N ALA A 119 3.00 -13.51 -3.99
CA ALA A 119 2.96 -14.84 -3.40
C ALA A 119 1.52 -15.37 -3.27
N PHE A 120 0.60 -14.52 -2.84
CA PHE A 120 -0.83 -14.84 -2.84
C PHE A 120 -1.32 -15.17 -4.25
N THR A 121 -1.02 -14.33 -5.24
CA THR A 121 -1.47 -14.53 -6.62
C THR A 121 -0.92 -15.83 -7.23
N LEU A 122 0.36 -16.15 -6.98
CA LEU A 122 0.98 -17.42 -7.38
C LEU A 122 0.24 -18.64 -6.79
N SER A 123 -0.19 -18.55 -5.53
CA SER A 123 -0.98 -19.62 -4.90
C SER A 123 -2.33 -19.84 -5.58
N GLN A 124 -2.95 -18.79 -6.10
CA GLN A 124 -4.26 -18.88 -6.76
C GLN A 124 -4.20 -19.49 -8.17
N ILE A 125 -3.04 -19.48 -8.81
CA ILE A 125 -2.83 -20.03 -10.17
C ILE A 125 -2.09 -21.38 -10.16
N GLY A 126 -2.10 -22.10 -9.04
CA GLY A 126 -1.49 -23.43 -8.92
C GLY A 126 0.03 -23.43 -8.78
N ARG A 127 0.67 -22.26 -8.68
CA ARG A 127 2.14 -22.12 -8.53
C ARG A 127 2.53 -22.08 -7.05
N GLY A 128 2.02 -23.06 -6.29
CA GLY A 128 2.17 -23.11 -4.82
C GLY A 128 3.61 -23.24 -4.33
N ALA A 129 4.45 -23.99 -5.05
CA ALA A 129 5.88 -24.11 -4.73
C ALA A 129 6.60 -22.74 -4.78
N GLU A 130 6.37 -21.97 -5.84
CA GLU A 130 6.94 -20.64 -6.00
C GLU A 130 6.39 -19.64 -4.98
N ALA A 131 5.09 -19.72 -4.67
CA ALA A 131 4.49 -18.94 -3.60
C ALA A 131 5.17 -19.22 -2.25
N LYS A 132 5.43 -20.50 -1.93
CA LYS A 132 6.08 -20.92 -0.68
C LYS A 132 7.51 -20.39 -0.58
N GLU A 133 8.29 -20.51 -1.65
CA GLU A 133 9.64 -19.93 -1.72
C GLU A 133 9.62 -18.41 -1.56
N LEU A 134 8.68 -17.73 -2.21
CA LEU A 134 8.55 -16.29 -2.07
C LEU A 134 8.15 -15.87 -0.65
N TYR A 135 7.24 -16.58 0.01
CA TYR A 135 6.92 -16.30 1.41
C TYR A 135 8.11 -16.51 2.35
N ARG A 136 8.95 -17.53 2.11
CA ARG A 136 10.20 -17.72 2.87
C ARG A 136 11.15 -16.55 2.65
N LYS A 137 11.31 -16.09 1.40
CA LYS A 137 12.10 -14.91 1.08
C LYS A 137 11.56 -13.66 1.79
N ILE A 138 10.24 -13.43 1.76
CA ILE A 138 9.60 -12.33 2.48
C ILE A 138 9.96 -12.38 3.97
N LEU A 139 9.94 -13.54 4.62
CA LEU A 139 10.32 -13.64 6.03
C LEU A 139 11.80 -13.42 6.31
N SER A 140 12.68 -13.69 5.34
CA SER A 140 14.10 -13.34 5.48
C SER A 140 14.33 -11.81 5.49
N GLU A 141 13.51 -11.06 4.76
CA GLU A 141 13.59 -9.60 4.66
C GLU A 141 12.68 -8.87 5.68
N TYR A 142 11.56 -9.49 6.05
CA TYR A 142 10.51 -8.98 6.92
C TYR A 142 10.08 -10.07 7.92
N PRO A 143 10.87 -10.36 8.97
CA PRO A 143 10.64 -11.49 9.87
C PRO A 143 9.27 -11.49 10.57
N ASP A 144 8.71 -10.31 10.82
CA ASP A 144 7.42 -10.11 11.49
C ASP A 144 6.22 -10.07 10.52
N ASN A 145 6.40 -10.43 9.24
CA ASN A 145 5.34 -10.34 8.24
C ASN A 145 4.24 -11.38 8.51
N GLY A 146 3.16 -10.94 9.16
CA GLY A 146 2.05 -11.80 9.57
C GLY A 146 1.33 -12.50 8.41
N ILE A 147 1.35 -11.93 7.20
CA ILE A 147 0.75 -12.57 6.01
C ILE A 147 1.59 -13.79 5.63
N ALA A 148 2.90 -13.61 5.46
CA ALA A 148 3.80 -14.70 5.10
C ALA A 148 3.83 -15.82 6.16
N ILE A 149 3.85 -15.46 7.45
CA ILE A 149 3.76 -16.44 8.56
C ILE A 149 2.45 -17.25 8.45
N ALA A 150 1.30 -16.57 8.31
CA ALA A 150 0.01 -17.24 8.22
C ALA A 150 -0.09 -18.13 6.97
N SER A 151 0.35 -17.64 5.82
CA SER A 151 0.30 -18.37 4.55
C SER A 151 1.16 -19.63 4.58
N LEU A 152 2.39 -19.57 5.11
CA LEU A 152 3.24 -20.76 5.24
C LEU A 152 2.65 -21.81 6.18
N LYS A 153 2.03 -21.39 7.29
CA LYS A 153 1.32 -22.29 8.20
C LYS A 153 0.14 -22.98 7.50
N MET A 154 -0.67 -22.22 6.76
CA MET A 154 -1.79 -22.78 5.99
C MET A 154 -1.31 -23.78 4.93
N MET A 155 -0.25 -23.45 4.19
CA MET A 155 0.32 -24.33 3.16
C MET A 155 1.00 -25.58 3.71
N ALA A 156 1.32 -25.63 5.01
CA ALA A 156 1.87 -26.81 5.67
C ALA A 156 0.79 -27.69 6.33
N ALA A 157 -0.44 -27.19 6.45
CA ALA A 157 -1.58 -27.90 7.01
C ALA A 157 -2.37 -28.71 5.96
N ILE A 158 -1.96 -28.63 4.69
CA ILE A 158 -2.50 -29.35 3.53
C ILE A 158 -1.45 -30.37 3.12
#